data_AF-A0A6B9YPQ0-F1
#
_entry.id   AF-A0A6B9YPQ0-F1
#
_cell.length_a   1.000
_cell.length_b   1.000
_cell.length_c   1.000
_cell.angle_alpha   90.00
_cell.angle_beta   90.00
_cell.angle_gamma   90.00
#
_symmetry.space_group_name_H-M   'P 1'
#
loop_
_entity.id
_entity.type
_entity.pdbx_description
1 polymer ?
#
loop_
_entity_poly.entity_id
_entity_poly.type
_entity_poly.pdbx_seq_one_letter_code
_entity_poly.pdbx_strand_id
1 'polypeptide(L)'
;MADYIYLLENRLSKAQRDALEKVKEVSRTKGLTLFLVGGAVRDLTSGSPVRDLDVVVQGNALKLKKDIDKSGGKVSGEAEATQSFFVDFPGNVRMEIGSTLTVSYPKPGKPVYKPATILEDLRRRDFTANAMALSLNEGSYGLLMDPLNGVADIENRELRLVNNYGFIEDPVQMIRAVRFMARLGWQMDERTRSRYETGKEEGYIAAMSAWQRGYETEEIFYEEEPLRVLGRLESEGWMKHLNPAVSTSRANANELEKLRDAQLQLQIHGIYAEAAAANFPLLTAKMAPKEVAALKNSFIRKGFVQEIDGLEAAGKAFAAQLSSKEAAKPSQAWKLLHSAAPTAVLWAAHHVKTAAVQNKLKNFYTEWPQARQRIPYVLMQEMRITPDLPGYDDLLEKLFFELMDNHLSTTEEQKAFLEPYSPPAPPPPVNLRRARGARKEPKAGKGRKKAASANEEPEGGAAGIDTPGALEKPDVLAAKPAKPAKPVKAATSKTPDRAAAAKKAPLPPGKTAEKKPAPPAKKAAPAKKSAPPPAKKTPAKAVVKKAAPKKEAKKAPAKKPVAKKAPIAAKKVAPAKKAAAKKLAAKAPAKKAVAKKASAKAKRR
;
A
#
# COMPACT_ATOMS: atom_id res chain seq x y z
N MET A 1 -2.08 -5.35 -24.20
CA MET A 1 -2.86 -5.37 -22.93
C MET A 1 -1.92 -5.81 -21.82
N ALA A 2 -2.14 -5.34 -20.59
CA ALA A 2 -1.39 -5.85 -19.44
C ALA A 2 -1.87 -7.27 -19.10
N ASP A 3 -0.96 -8.15 -18.74
CA ASP A 3 -1.29 -9.46 -18.19
C ASP A 3 -1.53 -9.32 -16.68
N TYR A 4 -2.80 -9.25 -16.30
CA TYR A 4 -3.19 -9.08 -14.90
C TYR A 4 -3.03 -10.35 -14.07
N ILE A 5 -2.89 -11.53 -14.67
CA ILE A 5 -2.53 -12.76 -13.96
C ILE A 5 -1.07 -12.63 -13.52
N TYR A 6 -0.19 -12.28 -14.46
CA TYR A 6 1.22 -12.00 -14.16
C TYR A 6 1.39 -10.89 -13.10
N LEU A 7 0.58 -9.82 -13.14
CA LEU A 7 0.62 -8.77 -12.11
C LEU A 7 0.18 -9.28 -10.73
N LEU A 8 -0.90 -10.08 -10.64
CA LEU A 8 -1.35 -10.70 -9.38
C LEU A 8 -0.31 -11.66 -8.80
N GLU A 9 0.38 -12.42 -9.66
CA GLU A 9 1.41 -13.38 -9.25
C GLU A 9 2.71 -12.70 -8.78
N ASN A 10 3.12 -11.59 -9.41
CA ASN A 10 4.48 -11.03 -9.25
C ASN A 10 4.54 -9.67 -8.53
N ARG A 11 3.44 -8.90 -8.42
CA ARG A 11 3.41 -7.63 -7.68
C ARG A 11 2.78 -7.73 -6.28
N LEU A 12 2.11 -8.83 -5.96
CA LEU A 12 1.64 -9.12 -4.61
C LEU A 12 2.69 -9.89 -3.81
N SER A 13 2.89 -9.51 -2.54
CA SER A 13 3.73 -10.28 -1.63
C SER A 13 3.19 -11.71 -1.44
N LYS A 14 4.03 -12.65 -0.99
CA LYS A 14 3.55 -14.02 -0.69
C LYS A 14 2.37 -13.99 0.29
N ALA A 15 2.48 -13.21 1.37
CA ALA A 15 1.41 -13.07 2.35
C ALA A 15 0.10 -12.50 1.76
N GLN A 16 0.20 -11.56 0.80
CA GLN A 16 -0.98 -11.02 0.11
C GLN A 16 -1.65 -12.07 -0.79
N ARG A 17 -0.87 -12.88 -1.49
CA ARG A 17 -1.39 -14.00 -2.29
C ARG A 17 -2.01 -15.09 -1.41
N ASP A 18 -1.33 -15.47 -0.33
CA ASP A 18 -1.83 -16.42 0.68
C ASP A 18 -3.15 -15.94 1.33
N ALA A 19 -3.31 -14.62 1.55
CA ALA A 19 -4.54 -14.02 2.06
C ALA A 19 -5.67 -14.01 1.02
N LEU A 20 -5.39 -13.64 -0.23
CA LEU A 20 -6.40 -13.66 -1.31
C LEU A 20 -6.91 -15.08 -1.58
N GLU A 21 -6.04 -16.10 -1.57
CA GLU A 21 -6.45 -17.48 -1.82
C GLU A 21 -7.40 -18.00 -0.71
N LYS A 22 -7.17 -17.64 0.55
CA LYS A 22 -8.10 -17.94 1.67
C LYS A 22 -9.48 -17.30 1.47
N VAL A 23 -9.52 -16.03 1.05
CA VAL A 23 -10.79 -15.33 0.79
C VAL A 23 -11.50 -15.91 -0.43
N LYS A 24 -10.75 -16.31 -1.46
CA LYS A 24 -11.23 -17.01 -2.66
C LYS A 24 -11.83 -18.37 -2.31
N GLU A 25 -11.16 -19.20 -1.51
CA GLU A 25 -11.68 -20.48 -1.04
C GLU A 25 -12.96 -20.32 -0.18
N VAL A 26 -12.96 -19.37 0.77
CA VAL A 26 -14.14 -19.09 1.61
C VAL A 26 -15.30 -18.56 0.76
N SER A 27 -15.06 -17.71 -0.24
CA SER A 27 -16.10 -17.18 -1.15
C SER A 27 -16.65 -18.27 -2.06
N ARG A 28 -15.79 -19.11 -2.65
CA ARG A 28 -16.15 -20.29 -3.45
C ARG A 28 -17.03 -21.25 -2.65
N THR A 29 -16.67 -21.53 -1.41
CA THR A 29 -17.43 -22.39 -0.48
C THR A 29 -18.83 -21.83 -0.15
N LYS A 30 -19.06 -20.53 -0.35
CA LYS A 30 -20.38 -19.88 -0.19
C LYS A 30 -21.10 -19.62 -1.51
N GLY A 31 -20.53 -19.99 -2.65
CA GLY A 31 -21.07 -19.68 -3.97
C GLY A 31 -21.09 -18.18 -4.30
N LEU A 32 -20.19 -17.38 -3.71
CA LEU A 32 -20.12 -15.93 -3.96
C LEU A 32 -19.00 -15.59 -4.96
N THR A 33 -19.34 -14.78 -5.96
CA THR A 33 -18.39 -14.22 -6.92
C THR A 33 -17.50 -13.18 -6.23
N LEU A 34 -16.17 -13.29 -6.36
CA LEU A 34 -15.17 -12.46 -5.68
C LEU A 34 -14.37 -11.59 -6.67
N PHE A 35 -14.11 -10.34 -6.30
CA PHE A 35 -13.30 -9.39 -7.08
C PHE A 35 -12.30 -8.66 -6.18
N LEU A 36 -11.07 -8.44 -6.68
CA LEU A 36 -10.16 -7.40 -6.18
C LEU A 36 -10.56 -6.07 -6.83
N VAL A 37 -10.53 -4.96 -6.09
CA VAL A 37 -11.03 -3.66 -6.55
C VAL A 37 -10.18 -2.49 -6.02
N GLY A 38 -10.60 -1.25 -6.29
CA GLY A 38 -10.20 -0.10 -5.49
C GLY A 38 -8.72 0.26 -5.58
N GLY A 39 -8.13 0.61 -4.43
CA GLY A 39 -6.73 1.03 -4.35
C GLY A 39 -5.76 -0.06 -4.76
N ALA A 40 -6.09 -1.33 -4.50
CA ALA A 40 -5.25 -2.47 -4.86
C ALA A 40 -5.09 -2.63 -6.38
N VAL A 41 -6.19 -2.54 -7.14
CA VAL A 41 -6.13 -2.65 -8.63
C VAL A 41 -5.42 -1.44 -9.24
N ARG A 42 -5.61 -0.25 -8.68
CA ARG A 42 -4.86 0.96 -9.07
C ARG A 42 -3.36 0.76 -8.90
N ASP A 43 -2.93 0.35 -7.70
CA ASP A 43 -1.51 0.26 -7.34
C ASP A 43 -0.81 -0.92 -8.05
N LEU A 44 -1.51 -2.05 -8.24
CA LEU A 44 -1.08 -3.14 -9.12
C LEU A 44 -0.82 -2.66 -10.56
N THR A 45 -1.69 -1.82 -11.09
CA THR A 45 -1.59 -1.30 -12.47
C THR A 45 -0.46 -0.28 -12.59
N SER A 46 -0.40 0.71 -11.68
CA SER A 46 0.62 1.77 -11.68
C SER A 46 2.04 1.26 -11.40
N GLY A 47 2.19 0.09 -10.77
CA GLY A 47 3.47 -0.42 -10.28
C GLY A 47 3.88 0.17 -8.94
N SER A 48 2.95 0.81 -8.22
CA SER A 48 3.13 1.17 -6.81
C SER A 48 3.03 -0.09 -5.93
N PRO A 49 3.75 -0.15 -4.79
CA PRO A 49 3.55 -1.24 -3.83
C PRO A 49 2.09 -1.29 -3.35
N VAL A 50 1.45 -2.45 -3.48
CA VAL A 50 0.11 -2.67 -2.93
C VAL A 50 0.23 -2.71 -1.41
N ARG A 51 -0.33 -1.71 -0.74
CA ARG A 51 -0.28 -1.57 0.74
C ARG A 51 -1.41 -2.34 1.42
N ASP A 52 -2.59 -2.28 0.82
CA ASP A 52 -3.84 -2.80 1.36
C ASP A 52 -4.72 -3.39 0.26
N LEU A 53 -5.53 -4.40 0.60
CA LEU A 53 -6.35 -5.15 -0.34
C LEU A 53 -7.84 -4.79 -0.18
N ASP A 54 -8.42 -4.13 -1.19
CA ASP A 54 -9.87 -3.97 -1.27
C ASP A 54 -10.47 -5.14 -2.06
N VAL A 55 -11.32 -5.96 -1.45
CA VAL A 55 -12.07 -7.02 -2.15
C VAL A 55 -13.57 -6.87 -1.95
N VAL A 56 -14.36 -7.22 -2.97
CA VAL A 56 -15.82 -7.25 -2.89
C VAL A 56 -16.39 -8.58 -3.38
N VAL A 57 -17.46 -9.01 -2.71
CA VAL A 57 -18.24 -10.18 -3.12
C VAL A 57 -19.63 -9.78 -3.62
N GLN A 58 -20.10 -10.46 -4.66
CA GLN A 58 -21.47 -10.32 -5.16
C GLN A 58 -22.44 -11.11 -4.26
N GLY A 59 -22.75 -10.53 -3.10
CA GLY A 59 -23.54 -11.13 -2.04
C GLY A 59 -23.60 -10.23 -0.81
N ASN A 60 -23.63 -10.83 0.39
CA ASN A 60 -23.49 -10.11 1.66
C ASN A 60 -22.19 -10.54 2.33
N ALA A 61 -21.19 -9.66 2.35
CA ALA A 61 -19.85 -9.99 2.85
C ALA A 61 -19.81 -10.27 4.35
N LEU A 62 -20.66 -9.63 5.16
CA LEU A 62 -20.72 -9.85 6.62
C LEU A 62 -21.00 -11.32 7.00
N LYS A 63 -21.57 -12.12 6.08
CA LYS A 63 -21.74 -13.57 6.25
C LYS A 63 -20.43 -14.37 6.22
N LEU A 64 -19.35 -13.79 5.66
CA LEU A 64 -18.03 -14.45 5.54
C LEU A 64 -17.19 -14.33 6.82
N LYS A 65 -17.43 -13.32 7.67
CA LYS A 65 -16.63 -12.99 8.87
C LYS A 65 -16.18 -14.22 9.67
N LYS A 66 -17.12 -15.11 10.02
CA LYS A 66 -16.87 -16.31 10.84
C LYS A 66 -16.04 -17.41 10.17
N ASP A 67 -15.91 -17.41 8.85
CA ASP A 67 -15.15 -18.41 8.11
C ASP A 67 -13.81 -17.85 7.63
N ILE A 68 -13.74 -16.53 7.40
CA ILE A 68 -12.47 -15.78 7.29
C ILE A 68 -11.66 -15.85 8.59
N ASP A 69 -12.31 -15.68 9.75
CA ASP A 69 -11.69 -15.78 11.08
C ASP A 69 -11.03 -17.17 11.29
N LYS A 70 -11.74 -18.25 10.90
CA LYS A 70 -11.20 -19.62 10.91
C LYS A 70 -10.04 -19.85 9.93
N SER A 71 -10.01 -19.14 8.80
CA SER A 71 -8.88 -19.20 7.85
C SER A 71 -7.63 -18.47 8.37
N GLY A 72 -7.73 -17.79 9.51
CA GLY A 72 -6.62 -17.13 10.20
C GLY A 72 -6.43 -15.65 9.84
N GLY A 73 -7.44 -15.01 9.26
CA GLY A 73 -7.56 -13.54 9.32
C GLY A 73 -8.16 -13.12 10.67
N LYS A 74 -7.91 -11.89 11.13
CA LYS A 74 -8.51 -11.35 12.37
C LYS A 74 -9.41 -10.17 12.05
N VAL A 75 -10.69 -10.24 12.39
CA VAL A 75 -11.63 -9.13 12.13
C VAL A 75 -11.36 -7.97 13.08
N SER A 76 -10.96 -6.81 12.55
CA SER A 76 -10.53 -5.63 13.34
C SER A 76 -11.53 -4.48 13.37
N GLY A 77 -12.58 -4.52 12.53
CA GLY A 77 -13.71 -3.59 12.56
C GLY A 77 -14.76 -3.93 11.51
N GLU A 78 -15.92 -3.27 11.54
CA GLU A 78 -16.98 -3.44 10.55
C GLU A 78 -17.84 -2.20 10.31
N ALA A 79 -18.50 -2.18 9.16
CA ALA A 79 -19.39 -1.11 8.70
C ALA A 79 -20.67 -1.74 8.15
N GLU A 80 -21.68 -1.90 9.02
CA GLU A 80 -22.92 -2.62 8.69
C GLU A 80 -23.67 -2.02 7.49
N ALA A 81 -23.69 -0.69 7.37
CA ALA A 81 -24.39 0.03 6.30
C ALA A 81 -23.82 -0.28 4.89
N THR A 82 -22.50 -0.34 4.75
CA THR A 82 -21.79 -0.76 3.51
C THR A 82 -21.63 -2.27 3.41
N GLN A 83 -22.12 -3.02 4.40
CA GLN A 83 -21.92 -4.46 4.56
C GLN A 83 -20.44 -4.90 4.48
N SER A 84 -19.50 -4.02 4.85
CA SER A 84 -18.07 -4.31 4.78
C SER A 84 -17.43 -4.54 6.16
N PHE A 85 -16.31 -5.25 6.17
CA PHE A 85 -15.52 -5.48 7.37
C PHE A 85 -14.01 -5.48 7.08
N PHE A 86 -13.24 -5.11 8.09
CA PHE A 86 -11.79 -5.04 8.05
C PHE A 86 -11.19 -6.31 8.66
N VAL A 87 -10.19 -6.87 8.01
CA VAL A 87 -9.50 -8.07 8.44
C VAL A 87 -7.99 -7.94 8.24
N ASP A 88 -7.24 -8.31 9.26
CA ASP A 88 -5.79 -8.31 9.27
C ASP A 88 -5.28 -9.75 9.20
N PHE A 89 -4.56 -10.08 8.13
CA PHE A 89 -3.96 -11.39 7.90
C PHE A 89 -2.46 -11.42 8.28
N PRO A 90 -1.89 -12.61 8.58
CA PRO A 90 -0.46 -12.78 8.86
C PRO A 90 0.43 -12.18 7.77
N GLY A 91 1.59 -11.63 8.16
CA GLY A 91 2.47 -10.90 7.23
C GLY A 91 2.05 -9.44 6.99
N ASN A 92 1.32 -8.84 7.94
CA ASN A 92 0.88 -7.44 7.92
C ASN A 92 0.02 -7.10 6.69
N VAL A 93 -0.94 -7.99 6.36
CA VAL A 93 -1.83 -7.84 5.22
C VAL A 93 -3.19 -7.33 5.67
N ARG A 94 -3.36 -6.00 5.57
CA ARG A 94 -4.63 -5.29 5.81
C ARG A 94 -5.57 -5.49 4.61
N MET A 95 -6.83 -5.84 4.87
CA MET A 95 -7.85 -6.04 3.84
C MET A 95 -9.23 -5.51 4.27
N GLU A 96 -9.95 -4.85 3.35
CA GLU A 96 -11.40 -4.61 3.48
C GLU A 96 -12.16 -5.60 2.60
N ILE A 97 -13.15 -6.28 3.18
CA ILE A 97 -14.04 -7.22 2.47
C ILE A 97 -15.46 -6.65 2.48
N GLY A 98 -15.97 -6.22 1.32
CA GLY A 98 -17.28 -5.57 1.15
C GLY A 98 -18.27 -6.32 0.25
N SER A 99 -19.53 -5.89 0.27
CA SER A 99 -20.55 -6.32 -0.72
C SER A 99 -20.50 -5.44 -1.98
N THR A 100 -20.85 -5.98 -3.15
CA THR A 100 -21.15 -5.15 -4.33
C THR A 100 -22.50 -4.46 -4.16
N LEU A 101 -22.50 -3.12 -4.18
CA LEU A 101 -23.65 -2.29 -3.84
C LEU A 101 -23.87 -1.18 -4.88
N THR A 102 -25.14 -0.87 -5.16
CA THR A 102 -25.52 0.47 -5.61
C THR A 102 -25.77 1.35 -4.39
N VAL A 103 -25.63 2.65 -4.60
CA VAL A 103 -26.01 3.68 -3.63
C VAL A 103 -26.91 4.69 -4.33
N SER A 104 -27.89 5.23 -3.60
CA SER A 104 -28.53 6.48 -3.98
C SER A 104 -28.47 7.47 -2.81
N TYR A 105 -28.52 8.76 -3.13
CA TYR A 105 -28.44 9.84 -2.14
C TYR A 105 -29.71 10.68 -2.17
N PRO A 106 -30.81 10.26 -1.48
CA PRO A 106 -32.02 11.07 -1.36
C PRO A 106 -31.78 12.44 -0.71
N LYS A 107 -30.66 12.59 0.03
CA LYS A 107 -30.08 13.84 0.52
C LYS A 107 -28.55 13.71 0.51
N PRO A 108 -27.79 14.82 0.31
CA PRO A 108 -26.33 14.84 0.45
C PRO A 108 -25.84 14.15 1.74
N GLY A 109 -24.79 13.33 1.64
CA GLY A 109 -24.21 12.60 2.78
C GLY A 109 -25.13 11.55 3.43
N LYS A 110 -26.30 11.24 2.83
CA LYS A 110 -27.24 10.23 3.34
C LYS A 110 -27.44 9.10 2.32
N PRO A 111 -26.46 8.18 2.19
CA PRO A 111 -26.54 7.05 1.26
C PRO A 111 -27.63 6.06 1.66
N VAL A 112 -28.29 5.48 0.66
CA VAL A 112 -29.15 4.30 0.77
C VAL A 112 -28.57 3.21 -0.13
N TYR A 113 -28.10 2.12 0.49
CA TYR A 113 -27.43 1.03 -0.21
C TYR A 113 -28.40 -0.07 -0.66
N LYS A 114 -28.11 -0.71 -1.79
CA LYS A 114 -28.82 -1.90 -2.30
C LYS A 114 -27.83 -2.89 -2.92
N PRO A 115 -28.04 -4.23 -2.81
CA PRO A 115 -27.25 -5.21 -3.55
C PRO A 115 -27.24 -4.94 -5.05
N ALA A 116 -26.09 -5.12 -5.70
CA ALA A 116 -25.91 -4.83 -7.12
C ALA A 116 -24.84 -5.69 -7.78
N THR A 117 -24.69 -5.57 -9.10
CA THR A 117 -23.57 -6.16 -9.85
C THR A 117 -22.26 -5.40 -9.63
N ILE A 118 -21.12 -6.03 -9.92
CA ILE A 118 -19.80 -5.38 -9.88
C ILE A 118 -19.73 -4.12 -10.76
N LEU A 119 -20.33 -4.14 -11.97
CA LEU A 119 -20.31 -2.99 -12.89
C LEU A 119 -21.10 -1.78 -12.37
N GLU A 120 -22.04 -1.99 -11.45
CA GLU A 120 -22.75 -0.91 -10.76
C GLU A 120 -22.01 -0.46 -9.50
N ASP A 121 -21.35 -1.38 -8.79
CA ASP A 121 -20.47 -1.06 -7.66
C ASP A 121 -19.29 -0.17 -8.08
N LEU A 122 -18.69 -0.44 -9.23
CA LEU A 122 -17.62 0.42 -9.77
C LEU A 122 -18.12 1.85 -10.07
N ARG A 123 -19.38 2.01 -10.50
CA ARG A 123 -19.98 3.33 -10.83
C ARG A 123 -20.34 4.18 -9.60
N ARG A 124 -20.26 3.65 -8.37
CA ARG A 124 -20.43 4.42 -7.12
C ARG A 124 -19.11 4.77 -6.42
N ARG A 125 -17.96 4.49 -7.04
CA ARG A 125 -16.63 4.77 -6.45
C ARG A 125 -16.26 6.24 -6.65
N ASP A 126 -15.16 6.64 -6.02
CA ASP A 126 -14.72 8.03 -5.95
C ASP A 126 -14.07 8.49 -7.26
N PHE A 127 -12.95 7.87 -7.63
CA PHE A 127 -12.15 8.21 -8.81
C PHE A 127 -12.09 7.03 -9.77
N THR A 128 -12.04 7.30 -11.07
CA THR A 128 -12.02 6.30 -12.14
C THR A 128 -10.86 5.31 -12.00
N ALA A 129 -9.68 5.80 -11.61
CA ALA A 129 -8.51 4.97 -11.30
C ALA A 129 -8.73 3.99 -10.11
N ASN A 130 -9.69 4.26 -9.21
CA ASN A 130 -10.12 3.35 -8.13
C ASN A 130 -11.37 2.53 -8.54
N ALA A 131 -11.95 2.79 -9.70
CA ALA A 131 -13.23 2.26 -10.17
C ALA A 131 -13.05 1.08 -11.15
N MET A 132 -12.05 0.25 -10.90
CA MET A 132 -11.73 -0.96 -11.64
C MET A 132 -11.86 -2.21 -10.75
N ALA A 133 -12.05 -3.37 -11.37
CA ALA A 133 -11.99 -4.68 -10.70
C ALA A 133 -11.10 -5.68 -11.45
N LEU A 134 -10.52 -6.62 -10.73
CA LEU A 134 -10.00 -7.89 -11.25
C LEU A 134 -10.85 -9.04 -10.69
N SER A 135 -11.37 -9.89 -11.56
CA SER A 135 -12.06 -11.13 -11.13
C SER A 135 -11.06 -12.10 -10.49
N LEU A 136 -11.42 -12.66 -9.34
CA LEU A 136 -10.63 -13.70 -8.64
C LEU A 136 -11.28 -15.09 -8.77
N ASN A 137 -12.24 -15.25 -9.67
CA ASN A 137 -13.03 -16.47 -9.85
C ASN A 137 -12.37 -17.39 -10.88
N GLU A 138 -12.35 -18.70 -10.63
CA GLU A 138 -11.55 -19.69 -11.39
C GLU A 138 -11.68 -19.56 -12.92
N GLY A 139 -12.91 -19.50 -13.45
CA GLY A 139 -13.17 -19.37 -14.90
C GLY A 139 -12.97 -17.95 -15.50
N SER A 140 -12.45 -17.00 -14.73
CA SER A 140 -12.18 -15.61 -15.20
C SER A 140 -11.06 -14.91 -14.42
N TYR A 141 -10.13 -15.68 -13.84
CA TYR A 141 -9.09 -15.14 -12.96
C TYR A 141 -8.22 -14.11 -13.69
N GLY A 142 -8.02 -12.94 -13.08
CA GLY A 142 -7.29 -11.83 -13.68
C GLY A 142 -8.06 -11.01 -14.73
N LEU A 143 -9.34 -11.33 -15.01
CA LEU A 143 -10.14 -10.52 -15.95
C LEU A 143 -10.36 -9.11 -15.40
N LEU A 144 -9.84 -8.09 -16.11
CA LEU A 144 -10.07 -6.68 -15.82
C LEU A 144 -11.50 -6.25 -16.18
N MET A 145 -12.12 -5.52 -15.27
CA MET A 145 -13.37 -4.80 -15.48
C MET A 145 -13.12 -3.31 -15.21
N ASP A 146 -12.89 -2.54 -16.28
CA ASP A 146 -12.75 -1.09 -16.25
C ASP A 146 -13.87 -0.43 -17.08
N PRO A 147 -15.03 -0.13 -16.49
CA PRO A 147 -16.17 0.47 -17.20
C PRO A 147 -16.03 1.99 -17.40
N LEU A 148 -14.92 2.61 -16.97
CA LEU A 148 -14.78 4.06 -16.84
C LEU A 148 -13.47 4.61 -17.44
N ASN A 149 -12.63 3.73 -17.99
CA ASN A 149 -11.31 3.99 -18.57
C ASN A 149 -10.29 4.51 -17.53
N GLY A 150 -10.37 3.98 -16.30
CA GLY A 150 -9.45 4.26 -15.20
C GLY A 150 -7.99 3.95 -15.52
N VAL A 151 -7.69 2.93 -16.36
CA VAL A 151 -6.29 2.64 -16.77
C VAL A 151 -5.62 3.84 -17.43
N ALA A 152 -6.34 4.56 -18.32
CA ALA A 152 -5.79 5.75 -18.98
C ALA A 152 -5.56 6.92 -18.01
N ASP A 153 -6.40 7.06 -16.98
CA ASP A 153 -6.19 8.09 -15.95
C ASP A 153 -4.95 7.78 -15.08
N ILE A 154 -4.63 6.49 -14.86
CA ILE A 154 -3.37 6.06 -14.21
C ILE A 154 -2.16 6.41 -15.07
N GLU A 155 -2.23 6.16 -16.39
CA GLU A 155 -1.17 6.52 -17.35
C GLU A 155 -0.93 8.04 -17.39
N ASN A 156 -2.01 8.82 -17.42
CA ASN A 156 -1.97 10.29 -17.38
C ASN A 156 -1.62 10.87 -15.99
N ARG A 157 -1.72 10.07 -14.93
CA ARG A 157 -1.57 10.49 -13.51
C ARG A 157 -2.62 11.53 -13.07
N GLU A 158 -3.87 11.28 -13.48
CA GLU A 158 -5.01 12.14 -13.21
C GLU A 158 -6.01 11.50 -12.22
N LEU A 159 -6.60 12.35 -11.37
CA LEU A 159 -7.69 12.00 -10.47
C LEU A 159 -9.00 12.56 -11.05
N ARG A 160 -9.67 11.73 -11.85
CA ARG A 160 -10.96 12.01 -12.48
C ARG A 160 -12.10 11.39 -11.68
N LEU A 161 -13.12 12.17 -11.33
CA LEU A 161 -14.33 11.69 -10.66
C LEU A 161 -15.09 10.67 -11.51
N VAL A 162 -15.68 9.66 -10.86
CA VAL A 162 -16.62 8.74 -11.50
C VAL A 162 -17.95 9.43 -11.83
N ASN A 163 -18.50 10.21 -10.89
CA ASN A 163 -19.74 10.97 -11.06
C ASN A 163 -19.47 12.48 -10.90
N ASN A 164 -20.08 13.28 -11.77
CA ASN A 164 -20.06 14.75 -11.70
C ASN A 164 -20.63 15.31 -10.39
N TYR A 165 -21.53 14.56 -9.76
CA TYR A 165 -22.15 14.90 -8.48
C TYR A 165 -21.43 14.26 -7.28
N GLY A 166 -20.28 13.59 -7.47
CA GLY A 166 -19.60 12.82 -6.42
C GLY A 166 -19.33 13.59 -5.13
N PHE A 167 -18.85 14.84 -5.22
CA PHE A 167 -18.63 15.70 -4.04
C PHE A 167 -19.91 16.23 -3.38
N ILE A 168 -21.07 16.19 -4.07
CA ILE A 168 -22.39 16.58 -3.53
C ILE A 168 -23.05 15.36 -2.84
N GLU A 169 -22.99 14.22 -3.52
CA GLU A 169 -23.50 12.94 -3.06
C GLU A 169 -22.72 12.46 -1.83
N ASP A 170 -21.39 12.36 -1.95
CA ASP A 170 -20.47 12.00 -0.89
C ASP A 170 -19.30 13.00 -0.74
N PRO A 171 -19.45 14.02 0.12
CA PRO A 171 -18.41 15.03 0.36
C PRO A 171 -17.09 14.48 0.91
N VAL A 172 -17.04 13.24 1.43
CA VAL A 172 -15.75 12.65 1.87
C VAL A 172 -14.76 12.50 0.71
N GLN A 173 -15.26 12.40 -0.53
CA GLN A 173 -14.44 12.31 -1.72
C GLN A 173 -13.51 13.53 -1.90
N MET A 174 -13.88 14.70 -1.37
CA MET A 174 -13.05 15.91 -1.39
C MET A 174 -11.76 15.73 -0.56
N ILE A 175 -11.88 15.11 0.61
CA ILE A 175 -10.75 14.78 1.49
C ILE A 175 -9.89 13.69 0.85
N ARG A 176 -10.52 12.66 0.27
CA ARG A 176 -9.84 11.58 -0.44
C ARG A 176 -9.07 12.10 -1.67
N ALA A 177 -9.60 13.09 -2.38
CA ALA A 177 -8.89 13.76 -3.48
C ALA A 177 -7.54 14.33 -3.00
N VAL A 178 -7.54 15.11 -1.91
CA VAL A 178 -6.31 15.69 -1.34
C VAL A 178 -5.37 14.62 -0.79
N ARG A 179 -5.89 13.57 -0.16
CA ARG A 179 -5.10 12.43 0.32
C ARG A 179 -4.40 11.70 -0.84
N PHE A 180 -5.12 11.41 -1.93
CA PHE A 180 -4.53 10.78 -3.12
C PHE A 180 -3.58 11.70 -3.89
N MET A 181 -3.86 13.02 -4.00
CA MET A 181 -2.89 13.99 -4.54
C MET A 181 -1.59 14.02 -3.71
N ALA A 182 -1.70 13.94 -2.38
CA ALA A 182 -0.55 13.94 -1.48
C ALA A 182 0.25 12.62 -1.56
N ARG A 183 -0.43 11.46 -1.58
CA ARG A 183 0.15 10.10 -1.68
C ARG A 183 0.76 9.81 -3.05
N LEU A 184 0.01 10.03 -4.12
CA LEU A 184 0.37 9.61 -5.49
C LEU A 184 1.12 10.70 -6.28
N GLY A 185 1.03 11.96 -5.85
CA GLY A 185 1.56 13.11 -6.59
C GLY A 185 0.72 13.52 -7.82
N TRP A 186 -0.42 12.86 -8.03
CA TRP A 186 -1.33 13.07 -9.17
C TRP A 186 -2.09 14.40 -9.07
N GLN A 187 -2.68 14.82 -10.17
CA GLN A 187 -3.49 16.04 -10.26
C GLN A 187 -4.97 15.71 -10.47
N MET A 188 -5.88 16.52 -9.94
CA MET A 188 -7.28 16.48 -10.40
C MET A 188 -7.35 16.96 -11.86
N ASP A 189 -8.13 16.26 -12.69
CA ASP A 189 -8.49 16.73 -14.02
C ASP A 189 -9.27 18.06 -13.91
N GLU A 190 -9.28 18.88 -14.96
CA GLU A 190 -9.86 20.23 -14.92
C GLU A 190 -11.35 20.25 -14.50
N ARG A 191 -12.13 19.25 -14.91
CA ARG A 191 -13.55 19.12 -14.55
C ARG A 191 -13.73 18.70 -13.10
N THR A 192 -12.91 17.78 -12.60
CA THR A 192 -12.90 17.41 -11.17
C THR A 192 -12.42 18.57 -10.31
N ARG A 193 -11.39 19.30 -10.73
CA ARG A 193 -10.87 20.50 -10.07
C ARG A 193 -11.92 21.60 -9.95
N SER A 194 -12.62 21.90 -11.04
CA SER A 194 -13.76 22.83 -11.03
C SER A 194 -14.84 22.41 -10.02
N ARG A 195 -15.22 21.13 -9.98
CA ARG A 195 -16.21 20.61 -9.02
C ARG A 195 -15.71 20.63 -7.57
N TYR A 196 -14.42 20.42 -7.35
CA TYR A 196 -13.79 20.46 -6.02
C TYR A 196 -13.83 21.87 -5.42
N GLU A 197 -13.49 22.90 -6.21
CA GLU A 197 -13.55 24.29 -5.75
C GLU A 197 -15.01 24.75 -5.53
N THR A 198 -15.95 24.43 -6.43
CA THR A 198 -17.39 24.69 -6.17
C THR A 198 -17.87 24.04 -4.87
N GLY A 199 -17.44 22.80 -4.57
CA GLY A 199 -17.79 22.13 -3.32
C GLY A 199 -17.14 22.73 -2.06
N LYS A 200 -15.99 23.43 -2.21
CA LYS A 200 -15.36 24.22 -1.15
C LYS A 200 -16.13 25.52 -0.90
N GLU A 201 -16.53 26.21 -1.97
CA GLU A 201 -17.31 27.45 -1.92
C GLU A 201 -18.74 27.23 -1.36
N GLU A 202 -19.44 26.20 -1.82
CA GLU A 202 -20.80 25.83 -1.36
C GLU A 202 -20.78 24.99 -0.06
N GLY A 203 -19.60 24.59 0.42
CA GLY A 203 -19.43 23.98 1.75
C GLY A 203 -19.97 22.54 1.90
N TYR A 204 -20.00 21.74 0.82
CA TYR A 204 -20.60 20.40 0.80
C TYR A 204 -20.11 19.47 1.92
N ILE A 205 -18.85 19.64 2.35
CA ILE A 205 -18.22 18.89 3.46
C ILE A 205 -19.04 18.88 4.77
N ALA A 206 -19.94 19.85 4.97
CA ALA A 206 -20.84 19.91 6.12
C ALA A 206 -21.77 18.68 6.23
N ALA A 207 -22.05 17.97 5.13
CA ALA A 207 -22.86 16.75 5.13
C ALA A 207 -22.08 15.45 5.42
N MET A 208 -20.75 15.51 5.60
CA MET A 208 -19.91 14.34 5.90
C MET A 208 -20.30 13.68 7.24
N SER A 209 -20.52 12.36 7.20
CA SER A 209 -20.91 11.57 8.38
C SER A 209 -19.78 11.41 9.40
N ALA A 210 -20.15 11.08 10.65
CA ALA A 210 -19.19 10.78 11.71
C ALA A 210 -18.33 9.52 11.43
N TRP A 211 -18.88 8.52 10.73
CA TRP A 211 -18.15 7.32 10.34
C TRP A 211 -17.06 7.65 9.31
N GLN A 212 -17.42 8.37 8.25
CA GLN A 212 -16.48 8.82 7.20
C GLN A 212 -15.36 9.69 7.78
N ARG A 213 -15.71 10.59 8.71
CA ARG A 213 -14.77 11.41 9.45
C ARG A 213 -13.78 10.57 10.25
N GLY A 214 -14.27 9.56 10.97
CA GLY A 214 -13.44 8.60 11.70
C GLY A 214 -12.49 7.85 10.77
N TYR A 215 -13.04 7.28 9.70
CA TYR A 215 -12.31 6.50 8.69
C TYR A 215 -11.18 7.29 8.02
N GLU A 216 -11.46 8.45 7.42
CA GLU A 216 -10.41 9.23 6.75
C GLU A 216 -9.44 9.92 7.73
N THR A 217 -9.81 10.11 9.00
CA THR A 217 -8.84 10.52 10.04
C THR A 217 -7.90 9.38 10.40
N GLU A 218 -8.41 8.14 10.50
CA GLU A 218 -7.63 6.93 10.78
C GLU A 218 -6.64 6.63 9.64
N GLU A 219 -7.10 6.76 8.39
CA GLU A 219 -6.28 6.50 7.20
C GLU A 219 -5.02 7.37 7.11
N ILE A 220 -5.01 8.59 7.65
CA ILE A 220 -3.81 9.47 7.70
C ILE A 220 -2.64 8.75 8.39
N PHE A 221 -2.89 7.95 9.42
CA PHE A 221 -1.85 7.26 10.19
C PHE A 221 -1.23 6.08 9.42
N TYR A 222 -2.01 5.48 8.53
CA TYR A 222 -1.60 4.38 7.65
C TYR A 222 -0.82 4.85 6.40
N GLU A 223 -0.80 6.15 6.09
CA GLU A 223 -0.03 6.69 4.97
C GLU A 223 1.48 6.61 5.21
N GLU A 224 2.24 6.33 4.15
CA GLU A 224 3.71 6.18 4.19
C GLU A 224 4.42 7.50 4.53
N GLU A 225 3.86 8.62 4.06
CA GLU A 225 4.30 9.98 4.43
C GLU A 225 3.17 10.69 5.19
N PRO A 226 2.85 10.28 6.44
CA PRO A 226 1.63 10.72 7.11
C PRO A 226 1.68 12.21 7.45
N LEU A 227 2.87 12.75 7.75
CA LEU A 227 3.09 14.18 7.98
C LEU A 227 2.86 15.02 6.70
N ARG A 228 3.21 14.49 5.53
CA ARG A 228 2.95 15.12 4.23
C ARG A 228 1.46 15.16 3.94
N VAL A 229 0.77 14.03 4.10
CA VAL A 229 -0.69 13.95 3.89
C VAL A 229 -1.42 14.88 4.86
N LEU A 230 -1.07 14.83 6.14
CA LEU A 230 -1.58 15.74 7.17
C LEU A 230 -1.34 17.22 6.81
N GLY A 231 -0.13 17.58 6.36
CA GLY A 231 0.19 18.95 5.95
C GLY A 231 -0.62 19.45 4.75
N ARG A 232 -0.95 18.57 3.79
CA ARG A 232 -1.81 18.94 2.63
C ARG A 232 -3.29 19.06 3.04
N LEU A 233 -3.78 18.17 3.91
CA LEU A 233 -5.12 18.28 4.49
C LEU A 233 -5.25 19.50 5.42
N GLU A 234 -4.18 19.90 6.10
CA GLU A 234 -4.13 21.11 6.92
C GLU A 234 -4.09 22.38 6.06
N SER A 235 -3.33 22.39 4.95
CA SER A 235 -3.27 23.54 4.02
C SER A 235 -4.59 23.78 3.27
N GLU A 236 -5.33 22.72 2.92
CA GLU A 236 -6.68 22.82 2.35
C GLU A 236 -7.77 23.07 3.43
N GLY A 237 -7.39 23.08 4.71
CA GLY A 237 -8.29 23.35 5.84
C GLY A 237 -9.16 22.16 6.29
N TRP A 238 -9.06 21.00 5.64
CA TRP A 238 -9.86 19.81 5.91
C TRP A 238 -9.70 19.25 7.33
N MET A 239 -8.58 19.49 8.00
CA MET A 239 -8.40 19.10 9.41
C MET A 239 -9.42 19.74 10.37
N LYS A 240 -10.04 20.88 9.99
CA LYS A 240 -11.17 21.47 10.73
C LYS A 240 -12.42 20.58 10.74
N HIS A 241 -12.60 19.77 9.69
CA HIS A 241 -13.74 18.88 9.50
C HIS A 241 -13.44 17.44 9.94
N LEU A 242 -12.18 17.00 9.83
CA LEU A 242 -11.68 15.72 10.37
C LEU A 242 -11.51 15.79 11.89
N ASN A 243 -10.36 16.29 12.36
CA ASN A 243 -10.08 16.49 13.77
C ASN A 243 -9.07 17.65 13.96
N PRO A 244 -9.51 18.83 14.44
CA PRO A 244 -8.63 20.01 14.54
C PRO A 244 -7.55 19.90 15.61
N ALA A 245 -7.59 18.87 16.47
CA ALA A 245 -6.52 18.58 17.41
C ALA A 245 -5.33 17.85 16.76
N VAL A 246 -5.53 17.23 15.59
CA VAL A 246 -4.48 16.58 14.79
C VAL A 246 -3.94 17.60 13.77
N SER A 247 -2.67 17.96 13.89
CA SER A 247 -2.01 18.98 13.06
C SER A 247 -0.50 18.77 12.99
N THR A 248 0.12 19.22 11.91
CA THR A 248 1.58 19.16 11.72
C THR A 248 2.34 19.86 12.86
N SER A 249 1.79 20.96 13.38
CA SER A 249 2.38 21.70 14.51
C SER A 249 2.43 20.88 15.81
N ARG A 250 1.53 19.92 16.00
CA ARG A 250 1.45 19.05 17.19
C ARG A 250 2.19 17.72 17.04
N ALA A 251 2.55 17.35 15.81
CA ALA A 251 3.40 16.19 15.53
C ALA A 251 4.87 16.42 15.94
N ASN A 252 5.62 15.33 16.00
CA ASN A 252 7.08 15.30 16.17
C ASN A 252 7.76 14.83 14.87
N ALA A 253 7.96 15.76 13.94
CA ALA A 253 8.47 15.49 12.60
C ALA A 253 9.83 14.74 12.62
N ASN A 254 10.77 15.18 13.45
CA ASN A 254 12.13 14.63 13.52
C ASN A 254 12.18 13.17 14.01
N GLU A 255 11.17 12.72 14.77
CA GLU A 255 11.07 11.30 15.16
C GLU A 255 10.25 10.49 14.15
N LEU A 256 9.32 11.10 13.41
CA LEU A 256 8.65 10.42 12.27
C LEU A 256 9.64 10.11 11.14
N GLU A 257 10.58 11.01 10.88
CA GLU A 257 11.67 10.80 9.91
C GLU A 257 12.56 9.61 10.33
N LYS A 258 13.07 9.62 11.57
CA LYS A 258 13.85 8.51 12.15
C LYS A 258 13.08 7.18 12.23
N LEU A 259 11.77 7.22 12.44
CA LEU A 259 10.93 6.03 12.44
C LEU A 259 10.87 5.42 11.02
N ARG A 260 10.75 6.25 9.98
CA ARG A 260 10.81 5.81 8.59
C ARG A 260 12.20 5.29 8.23
N ASP A 261 13.28 5.94 8.67
CA ASP A 261 14.65 5.43 8.49
C ASP A 261 14.81 4.03 9.10
N ALA A 262 14.34 3.83 10.35
CA ALA A 262 14.36 2.53 11.02
C ALA A 262 13.49 1.48 10.28
N GLN A 263 12.33 1.88 9.74
CA GLN A 263 11.48 1.01 8.93
C GLN A 263 12.17 0.59 7.62
N LEU A 264 12.81 1.52 6.92
CA LEU A 264 13.53 1.26 5.67
C LEU A 264 14.75 0.36 5.90
N GLN A 265 15.51 0.58 6.99
CA GLN A 265 16.59 -0.33 7.38
C GLN A 265 16.05 -1.75 7.67
N LEU A 266 15.00 -1.88 8.48
CA LEU A 266 14.37 -3.19 8.75
C LEU A 266 13.88 -3.87 7.46
N GLN A 267 13.28 -3.12 6.54
CA GLN A 267 12.81 -3.63 5.24
C GLN A 267 13.95 -4.14 4.35
N ILE A 268 15.11 -3.45 4.31
CA ILE A 268 16.31 -3.91 3.59
C ILE A 268 16.78 -5.29 4.10
N HIS A 269 16.60 -5.56 5.39
CA HIS A 269 16.89 -6.85 6.02
C HIS A 269 15.66 -7.76 6.15
N GLY A 270 14.63 -7.57 5.33
CA GLY A 270 13.49 -8.49 5.20
C GLY A 270 12.39 -8.37 6.27
N ILE A 271 12.47 -7.41 7.19
CA ILE A 271 11.50 -7.19 8.26
C ILE A 271 10.52 -6.07 7.83
N TYR A 272 9.43 -6.47 7.18
CA TYR A 272 8.39 -5.58 6.67
C TYR A 272 7.42 -5.14 7.77
N ALA A 273 7.77 -4.09 8.51
CA ALA A 273 6.93 -3.54 9.58
C ALA A 273 5.92 -2.50 9.06
N GLU A 274 4.65 -2.60 9.48
CA GLU A 274 3.65 -1.55 9.26
C GLU A 274 3.87 -0.40 10.27
N ALA A 275 4.04 0.83 9.77
CA ALA A 275 4.35 1.97 10.63
C ALA A 275 3.14 2.59 11.34
N ALA A 276 1.90 2.21 11.01
CA ALA A 276 0.69 2.94 11.37
C ALA A 276 0.53 3.18 12.89
N ALA A 277 0.72 2.13 13.71
CA ALA A 277 0.61 2.26 15.16
C ALA A 277 1.77 3.08 15.76
N ALA A 278 2.97 3.01 15.16
CA ALA A 278 4.14 3.77 15.58
C ALA A 278 4.10 5.25 15.13
N ASN A 279 3.44 5.54 14.01
CA ASN A 279 3.14 6.89 13.55
C ASN A 279 2.22 7.62 14.54
N PHE A 280 1.24 6.93 15.13
CA PHE A 280 0.23 7.52 16.01
C PHE A 280 0.79 8.37 17.16
N PRO A 281 1.59 7.85 18.11
CA PRO A 281 2.09 8.64 19.24
C PRO A 281 3.01 9.80 18.81
N LEU A 282 3.65 9.70 17.64
CA LEU A 282 4.52 10.75 17.11
C LEU A 282 3.73 11.87 16.41
N LEU A 283 2.64 11.54 15.72
CA LEU A 283 1.70 12.51 15.15
C LEU A 283 0.86 13.21 16.22
N THR A 284 0.52 12.50 17.31
CA THR A 284 -0.25 13.05 18.44
C THR A 284 0.63 13.64 19.56
N ALA A 285 1.94 13.76 19.36
CA ALA A 285 2.93 13.97 20.44
C ALA A 285 2.68 15.18 21.37
N LYS A 286 2.03 16.25 20.88
CA LYS A 286 1.71 17.47 21.65
C LYS A 286 0.20 17.65 21.88
N MET A 287 -0.61 16.60 21.69
CA MET A 287 -2.05 16.60 22.02
C MET A 287 -2.27 16.31 23.51
N ALA A 288 -3.34 16.85 24.07
CA ALA A 288 -3.75 16.53 25.44
C ALA A 288 -4.32 15.09 25.51
N PRO A 289 -4.10 14.32 26.60
CA PRO A 289 -4.57 12.93 26.70
C PRO A 289 -6.08 12.73 26.43
N LYS A 290 -6.91 13.73 26.75
CA LYS A 290 -8.36 13.73 26.43
C LYS A 290 -8.64 13.83 24.92
N GLU A 291 -7.85 14.60 24.18
CA GLU A 291 -7.95 14.69 22.70
C GLU A 291 -7.51 13.36 22.06
N VAL A 292 -6.43 12.76 22.56
CA VAL A 292 -5.92 11.45 22.09
C VAL A 292 -6.94 10.34 22.34
N ALA A 293 -7.56 10.30 23.53
CA ALA A 293 -8.64 9.36 23.83
C ALA A 293 -9.86 9.55 22.92
N ALA A 294 -10.27 10.79 22.66
CA ALA A 294 -11.38 11.10 21.74
C ALA A 294 -11.06 10.66 20.29
N LEU A 295 -9.82 10.85 19.84
CA LEU A 295 -9.34 10.41 18.52
C LEU A 295 -9.42 8.89 18.37
N LYS A 296 -8.85 8.11 19.32
CA LYS A 296 -8.94 6.63 19.30
C LYS A 296 -10.39 6.13 19.34
N ASN A 297 -11.27 6.85 20.05
CA ASN A 297 -12.70 6.51 20.07
C ASN A 297 -13.37 6.70 18.70
N SER A 298 -12.94 7.67 17.89
CA SER A 298 -13.47 7.93 16.53
C SER A 298 -12.99 6.96 15.44
N PHE A 299 -11.90 6.22 15.66
CA PHE A 299 -11.39 5.22 14.71
C PHE A 299 -12.39 4.07 14.52
N ILE A 300 -12.46 3.54 13.31
CA ILE A 300 -13.36 2.46 12.91
C ILE A 300 -12.75 1.10 13.23
N ARG A 301 -11.44 0.92 12.97
CA ARG A 301 -10.74 -0.34 13.25
C ARG A 301 -10.34 -0.39 14.73
N LYS A 302 -11.09 -1.12 15.54
CA LYS A 302 -10.81 -1.28 16.97
C LYS A 302 -9.59 -2.19 17.22
N GLY A 303 -9.20 -3.03 16.26
CA GLY A 303 -7.91 -3.71 16.27
C GLY A 303 -6.73 -2.73 16.23
N PHE A 304 -6.79 -1.69 15.40
CA PHE A 304 -5.76 -0.64 15.32
C PHE A 304 -5.61 0.13 16.66
N VAL A 305 -6.72 0.42 17.34
CA VAL A 305 -6.72 1.01 18.69
C VAL A 305 -6.03 0.10 19.71
N GLN A 306 -6.23 -1.22 19.61
CA GLN A 306 -5.55 -2.20 20.48
C GLN A 306 -4.05 -2.30 20.16
N GLU A 307 -3.64 -2.19 18.90
CA GLU A 307 -2.22 -2.16 18.54
C GLU A 307 -1.53 -0.90 19.10
N ILE A 308 -2.12 0.28 18.90
CA ILE A 308 -1.62 1.56 19.46
C ILE A 308 -1.40 1.45 20.98
N ASP A 309 -2.39 0.91 21.71
CA ASP A 309 -2.32 0.81 23.17
C ASP A 309 -1.42 -0.34 23.67
N GLY A 310 -1.18 -1.36 22.83
CA GLY A 310 -0.22 -2.44 23.10
C GLY A 310 1.23 -2.13 22.75
N LEU A 311 1.47 -1.16 21.85
CA LEU A 311 2.74 -0.92 21.18
C LEU A 311 3.93 -0.72 22.13
N GLU A 312 3.76 0.13 23.15
CA GLU A 312 4.84 0.42 24.09
C GLU A 312 5.22 -0.82 24.94
N ALA A 313 4.23 -1.63 25.32
CA ALA A 313 4.46 -2.88 26.03
C ALA A 313 5.12 -3.93 25.13
N ALA A 314 4.67 -4.06 23.88
CA ALA A 314 5.20 -5.01 22.90
C ALA A 314 6.67 -4.73 22.57
N GLY A 315 7.02 -3.47 22.25
CA GLY A 315 8.42 -3.11 21.97
C GLY A 315 9.34 -3.20 23.19
N LYS A 316 8.83 -2.92 24.41
CA LYS A 316 9.60 -3.17 25.66
C LYS A 316 9.83 -4.65 25.91
N ALA A 317 8.83 -5.50 25.69
CA ALA A 317 8.95 -6.95 25.83
C ALA A 317 9.95 -7.53 24.83
N PHE A 318 9.84 -7.17 23.55
CA PHE A 318 10.79 -7.57 22.52
C PHE A 318 12.22 -7.09 22.84
N ALA A 319 12.40 -5.83 23.25
CA ALA A 319 13.71 -5.30 23.63
C ALA A 319 14.32 -6.01 24.85
N ALA A 320 13.49 -6.48 25.79
CA ALA A 320 13.93 -7.30 26.92
C ALA A 320 14.38 -8.70 26.45
N GLN A 321 13.62 -9.37 25.58
CA GLN A 321 14.00 -10.65 24.98
C GLN A 321 15.31 -10.54 24.18
N LEU A 322 15.43 -9.52 23.32
CA LEU A 322 16.64 -9.23 22.55
C LEU A 322 17.85 -8.90 23.43
N SER A 323 17.64 -8.38 24.65
CA SER A 323 18.68 -8.15 25.65
C SER A 323 18.97 -9.38 26.54
N SER A 324 18.18 -10.45 26.43
CA SER A 324 18.26 -11.62 27.32
C SER A 324 19.24 -12.70 26.82
N LYS A 325 19.31 -13.81 27.56
CA LYS A 325 20.03 -15.02 27.15
C LYS A 325 19.41 -15.73 25.94
N GLU A 326 18.12 -15.50 25.63
CA GLU A 326 17.43 -16.08 24.47
C GLU A 326 18.05 -15.62 23.14
N ALA A 327 18.65 -14.43 23.13
CA ALA A 327 19.31 -13.81 21.99
C ALA A 327 20.82 -13.60 22.26
N ALA A 328 21.46 -14.50 23.01
CA ALA A 328 22.86 -14.35 23.42
C ALA A 328 23.84 -14.40 22.23
N LYS A 329 23.64 -15.34 21.30
CA LYS A 329 24.42 -15.46 20.06
C LYS A 329 23.85 -14.60 18.93
N PRO A 330 24.68 -14.13 17.97
CA PRO A 330 24.24 -13.49 16.74
C PRO A 330 23.11 -14.24 16.01
N SER A 331 23.25 -15.55 15.79
CA SER A 331 22.25 -16.38 15.11
C SER A 331 20.89 -16.41 15.82
N GLN A 332 20.90 -16.40 17.15
CA GLN A 332 19.71 -16.36 17.99
C GLN A 332 19.02 -15.00 17.92
N ALA A 333 19.81 -13.91 17.96
CA ALA A 333 19.30 -12.55 17.82
C ALA A 333 18.70 -12.30 16.41
N TRP A 334 19.35 -12.81 15.35
CA TRP A 334 18.84 -12.77 13.98
C TRP A 334 17.49 -13.48 13.85
N LYS A 335 17.38 -14.70 14.40
CA LYS A 335 16.15 -15.50 14.41
C LYS A 335 15.03 -14.82 15.20
N LEU A 336 15.34 -14.24 16.37
CA LEU A 336 14.38 -13.48 17.17
C LEU A 336 13.88 -12.23 16.43
N LEU A 337 14.76 -11.50 15.73
CA LEU A 337 14.39 -10.32 14.92
C LEU A 337 13.43 -10.67 13.77
N HIS A 338 13.62 -11.81 13.11
CA HIS A 338 12.77 -12.27 12.01
C HIS A 338 11.46 -12.94 12.46
N SER A 339 11.38 -13.47 13.68
CA SER A 339 10.20 -14.20 14.20
C SER A 339 9.31 -13.36 15.12
N ALA A 340 9.81 -12.23 15.63
CA ALA A 340 9.02 -11.30 16.43
C ALA A 340 8.01 -10.50 15.58
N ALA A 341 6.99 -9.93 16.23
CA ALA A 341 6.02 -9.04 15.58
C ALA A 341 6.72 -7.80 14.98
N PRO A 342 6.68 -7.57 13.65
CA PRO A 342 7.50 -6.54 13.02
C PRO A 342 7.27 -5.12 13.56
N THR A 343 6.04 -4.77 13.96
CA THR A 343 5.72 -3.46 14.52
C THR A 343 6.32 -3.25 15.92
N ALA A 344 6.50 -4.32 16.70
CA ALA A 344 7.24 -4.30 17.96
C ALA A 344 8.76 -4.18 17.74
N VAL A 345 9.30 -4.81 16.69
CA VAL A 345 10.72 -4.66 16.28
C VAL A 345 11.01 -3.22 15.87
N LEU A 346 10.16 -2.64 15.01
CA LEU A 346 10.24 -1.23 14.59
C LEU A 346 10.15 -0.27 15.78
N TRP A 347 9.18 -0.47 16.68
CA TRP A 347 9.05 0.37 17.87
C TRP A 347 10.26 0.28 18.80
N ALA A 348 10.82 -0.92 19.00
CA ALA A 348 12.01 -1.11 19.80
C ALA A 348 13.25 -0.47 19.18
N ALA A 349 13.45 -0.62 17.86
CA ALA A 349 14.56 0.00 17.14
C ALA A 349 14.51 1.53 17.22
N HIS A 350 13.32 2.11 17.08
CA HIS A 350 13.14 3.55 17.23
C HIS A 350 13.28 4.01 18.70
N HIS A 351 12.49 3.47 19.63
CA HIS A 351 12.34 4.07 20.96
C HIS A 351 13.29 3.51 22.04
N VAL A 352 13.79 2.28 21.94
CA VAL A 352 14.60 1.68 23.01
C VAL A 352 16.09 1.94 22.79
N LYS A 353 16.59 3.02 23.40
CA LYS A 353 17.98 3.50 23.28
C LYS A 353 19.00 2.79 24.19
N THR A 354 18.66 1.63 24.76
CA THR A 354 19.56 0.83 25.60
C THR A 354 20.74 0.30 24.77
N ALA A 355 21.98 0.47 25.24
CA ALA A 355 23.18 0.10 24.48
C ALA A 355 23.19 -1.37 24.00
N ALA A 356 22.71 -2.31 24.82
CA ALA A 356 22.60 -3.73 24.43
C ALA A 356 21.68 -3.97 23.21
N VAL A 357 20.57 -3.23 23.12
CA VAL A 357 19.61 -3.29 22.01
C VAL A 357 20.20 -2.60 20.78
N GLN A 358 20.71 -1.37 20.95
CA GLN A 358 21.25 -0.56 19.86
C GLN A 358 22.49 -1.21 19.22
N ASN A 359 23.37 -1.86 20.01
CA ASN A 359 24.49 -2.62 19.47
C ASN A 359 24.01 -3.84 18.67
N LYS A 360 23.05 -4.63 19.17
CA LYS A 360 22.52 -5.78 18.42
C LYS A 360 21.83 -5.36 17.12
N LEU A 361 21.09 -4.26 17.12
CA LEU A 361 20.48 -3.70 15.91
C LEU A 361 21.53 -3.16 14.93
N LYS A 362 22.55 -2.43 15.41
CA LYS A 362 23.67 -2.00 14.56
C LYS A 362 24.32 -3.20 13.87
N ASN A 363 24.66 -4.24 14.63
CA ASN A 363 25.35 -5.41 14.11
C ASN A 363 24.43 -6.22 13.17
N PHE A 364 23.11 -6.26 13.42
CA PHE A 364 22.11 -6.78 12.48
C PHE A 364 22.09 -6.02 11.14
N TYR A 365 22.21 -4.69 11.15
CA TYR A 365 22.27 -3.89 9.92
C TYR A 365 23.62 -4.01 9.20
N THR A 366 24.75 -4.06 9.93
CA THR A 366 26.09 -3.91 9.31
C THR A 366 26.95 -5.17 9.29
N GLU A 367 27.01 -5.95 10.37
CA GLU A 367 28.02 -7.01 10.56
C GLU A 367 27.49 -8.41 10.22
N TRP A 368 26.34 -8.78 10.77
CA TRP A 368 25.73 -10.10 10.61
C TRP A 368 25.41 -10.43 9.13
N PRO A 369 24.94 -9.50 8.28
CA PRO A 369 24.73 -9.79 6.85
C PRO A 369 26.01 -10.21 6.12
N GLN A 370 27.20 -9.73 6.55
CA GLN A 370 28.48 -10.07 5.92
C GLN A 370 28.84 -11.56 6.11
N ALA A 371 28.21 -12.27 7.06
CA ALA A 371 28.35 -13.72 7.17
C ALA A 371 27.90 -14.46 5.89
N ARG A 372 27.00 -13.89 5.08
CA ARG A 372 26.62 -14.45 3.76
C ARG A 372 27.75 -14.42 2.73
N GLN A 373 28.67 -13.47 2.83
CA GLN A 373 29.85 -13.38 1.95
C GLN A 373 30.95 -14.39 2.34
N ARG A 374 30.91 -14.92 3.57
CA ARG A 374 31.85 -15.94 4.06
C ARG A 374 31.40 -17.38 3.75
N ILE A 375 30.28 -17.57 3.05
CA ILE A 375 29.80 -18.90 2.63
C ILE A 375 30.77 -19.49 1.59
N PRO A 376 31.35 -20.69 1.82
CA PRO A 376 32.41 -21.23 0.98
C PRO A 376 31.84 -21.97 -0.23
N TYR A 377 31.16 -21.25 -1.13
CA TYR A 377 30.48 -21.82 -2.31
C TYR A 377 31.39 -22.70 -3.19
N VAL A 378 32.68 -22.36 -3.33
CA VAL A 378 33.66 -23.17 -4.07
C VAL A 378 33.86 -24.54 -3.42
N LEU A 379 34.03 -24.58 -2.10
CA LEU A 379 34.16 -25.83 -1.34
C LEU A 379 32.88 -26.66 -1.38
N MET A 380 31.71 -26.01 -1.31
CA MET A 380 30.43 -26.69 -1.50
C MET A 380 30.38 -27.37 -2.88
N GLN A 381 30.79 -26.68 -3.94
CA GLN A 381 30.85 -27.23 -5.29
C GLN A 381 31.86 -28.39 -5.43
N GLU A 382 33.05 -28.28 -4.82
CA GLU A 382 34.04 -29.38 -4.74
C GLU A 382 33.45 -30.63 -4.05
N MET A 383 32.66 -30.42 -2.99
CA MET A 383 31.96 -31.48 -2.25
C MET A 383 30.64 -31.94 -2.93
N ARG A 384 30.42 -31.55 -4.20
CA ARG A 384 29.22 -31.86 -5.02
C ARG A 384 27.91 -31.31 -4.43
N ILE A 385 27.98 -30.30 -3.57
CA ILE A 385 26.83 -29.62 -2.97
C ILE A 385 26.40 -28.47 -3.89
N THR A 386 25.54 -28.76 -4.87
CA THR A 386 25.03 -27.81 -5.86
C THR A 386 23.62 -27.31 -5.51
N PRO A 387 23.17 -26.16 -6.08
CA PRO A 387 21.82 -25.63 -5.86
C PRO A 387 20.66 -26.57 -6.21
N ASP A 388 20.91 -27.59 -7.03
CA ASP A 388 19.93 -28.60 -7.45
C ASP A 388 19.59 -29.62 -6.33
N LEU A 389 20.35 -29.63 -5.23
CA LEU A 389 20.14 -30.56 -4.13
C LEU A 389 18.92 -30.17 -3.27
N PRO A 390 18.01 -31.12 -2.96
CA PRO A 390 16.95 -30.91 -1.98
C PRO A 390 17.52 -30.46 -0.63
N GLY A 391 17.07 -29.31 -0.13
CA GLY A 391 17.53 -28.72 1.13
C GLY A 391 18.80 -27.87 1.03
N TYR A 392 19.27 -27.52 -0.17
CA TYR A 392 20.41 -26.60 -0.37
C TYR A 392 20.21 -25.26 0.35
N ASP A 393 19.03 -24.64 0.24
CA ASP A 393 18.73 -23.36 0.91
C ASP A 393 18.71 -23.50 2.45
N ASP A 394 18.18 -24.60 2.99
CA ASP A 394 18.21 -24.90 4.42
C ASP A 394 19.67 -25.08 4.92
N LEU A 395 20.54 -25.66 4.08
CA LEU A 395 21.96 -25.78 4.37
C LEU A 395 22.67 -24.42 4.34
N LEU A 396 22.37 -23.57 3.34
CA LEU A 396 22.87 -22.20 3.30
C LEU A 396 22.42 -21.38 4.53
N GLU A 397 21.18 -21.54 4.99
CA GLU A 397 20.70 -20.83 6.19
C GLU A 397 21.42 -21.31 7.45
N LYS A 398 21.56 -22.64 7.65
CA LYS A 398 22.36 -23.21 8.75
C LYS A 398 23.80 -22.70 8.73
N LEU A 399 24.47 -22.79 7.58
CA LEU A 399 25.87 -22.41 7.43
C LEU A 399 26.07 -20.90 7.65
N PHE A 400 25.12 -20.07 7.19
CA PHE A 400 25.07 -18.64 7.52
C PHE A 400 24.99 -18.39 9.05
N PHE A 401 24.18 -19.16 9.79
CA PHE A 401 24.11 -19.04 11.25
C PHE A 401 25.42 -19.43 11.96
N GLU A 402 26.02 -20.56 11.56
CA GLU A 402 27.29 -21.03 12.16
C GLU A 402 28.47 -20.10 11.84
N LEU A 403 28.50 -19.51 10.64
CA LEU A 403 29.44 -18.44 10.30
C LEU A 403 29.20 -17.16 11.10
N MET A 404 27.94 -16.77 11.32
CA MET A 404 27.59 -15.57 12.10
C MET A 404 27.99 -15.69 13.58
N ASP A 405 27.87 -16.90 14.14
CA ASP A 405 28.35 -17.24 15.48
C ASP A 405 29.86 -17.52 15.53
N ASN A 406 30.54 -17.52 14.37
CA ASN A 406 31.97 -17.76 14.15
C ASN A 406 32.48 -19.16 14.55
N HIS A 407 31.66 -20.22 14.41
CA HIS A 407 32.12 -21.61 14.63
C HIS A 407 32.78 -22.26 13.40
N LEU A 408 32.69 -21.64 12.21
CA LEU A 408 33.23 -22.17 10.95
C LEU A 408 34.34 -21.25 10.41
N SER A 409 35.40 -21.08 11.21
CA SER A 409 36.48 -20.12 10.98
C SER A 409 37.53 -20.61 9.98
N THR A 410 37.73 -21.93 9.91
CA THR A 410 38.72 -22.60 9.07
C THR A 410 38.06 -23.43 7.96
N THR A 411 38.83 -23.74 6.92
CA THR A 411 38.41 -24.64 5.83
C THR A 411 38.21 -26.09 6.30
N GLU A 412 38.84 -26.51 7.40
CA GLU A 412 38.68 -27.84 7.99
C GLU A 412 37.36 -27.96 8.77
N GLU A 413 37.03 -26.97 9.61
CA GLU A 413 35.72 -26.86 10.26
C GLU A 413 34.58 -26.83 9.22
N GLN A 414 34.76 -26.07 8.13
CA GLN A 414 33.80 -25.99 7.03
C GLN A 414 33.64 -27.32 6.29
N LYS A 415 34.74 -28.06 6.04
CA LYS A 415 34.68 -29.42 5.46
C LYS A 415 33.93 -30.38 6.35
N ALA A 416 34.28 -30.46 7.64
CA ALA A 416 33.62 -31.34 8.60
C ALA A 416 32.11 -31.03 8.77
N PHE A 417 31.72 -29.76 8.67
CA PHE A 417 30.30 -29.36 8.70
C PHE A 417 29.54 -29.73 7.42
N LEU A 418 30.19 -29.67 6.26
CA LEU A 418 29.59 -29.96 4.95
C LEU A 418 29.57 -31.46 4.61
N GLU A 419 30.48 -32.27 5.18
CA GLU A 419 30.62 -33.70 4.87
C GLU A 419 29.32 -34.52 5.00
N PRO A 420 28.47 -34.35 6.04
CA PRO A 420 27.18 -35.06 6.14
C PRO A 420 26.16 -34.69 5.05
N TYR A 421 26.40 -33.63 4.28
CA TYR A 421 25.54 -33.13 3.21
C TYR A 421 26.11 -33.39 1.81
N SER A 422 27.35 -33.89 1.69
CA SER A 422 27.97 -34.27 0.42
C SER A 422 27.26 -35.50 -0.18
N PRO A 423 26.75 -35.43 -1.43
CA PRO A 423 26.25 -36.61 -2.12
C PRO A 423 27.31 -37.72 -2.22
N PRO A 424 26.93 -39.01 -2.13
CA PRO A 424 27.86 -40.11 -2.34
C PRO A 424 28.52 -40.01 -3.72
N ALA A 425 29.75 -40.50 -3.83
CA ALA A 425 30.45 -40.49 -5.12
C ALA A 425 29.66 -41.32 -6.15
N PRO A 426 29.52 -40.84 -7.41
CA PRO A 426 28.88 -41.62 -8.45
C PRO A 426 29.64 -42.94 -8.66
N PRO A 427 28.95 -44.05 -8.97
CA PRO A 427 29.61 -45.33 -9.17
C PRO A 427 30.64 -45.22 -10.32
N PRO A 428 31.81 -45.86 -10.19
CA PRO A 428 32.87 -45.74 -11.19
C PRO A 428 32.35 -46.22 -12.56
N PRO A 429 32.71 -45.55 -13.66
CA PRO A 429 32.18 -45.87 -14.98
C PRO A 429 32.54 -47.31 -15.37
N VAL A 430 31.50 -48.13 -15.54
CA VAL A 430 31.65 -49.55 -15.87
C VAL A 430 32.17 -49.68 -17.30
N ASN A 431 33.49 -49.75 -17.45
CA ASN A 431 34.17 -49.97 -18.71
C ASN A 431 33.86 -51.36 -19.27
N LEU A 432 32.74 -51.45 -20.00
CA LEU A 432 32.28 -52.65 -20.70
C LEU A 432 33.31 -53.06 -21.77
N ARG A 433 34.26 -53.92 -21.38
CA ARG A 433 35.21 -54.57 -22.29
C ARG A 433 34.46 -55.36 -23.37
N ARG A 434 34.27 -54.75 -24.55
CA ARG A 434 33.83 -55.46 -25.76
C ARG A 434 34.82 -56.59 -26.07
N ALA A 435 34.36 -57.83 -26.02
CA ALA A 435 35.12 -58.96 -26.52
C ALA A 435 35.39 -58.80 -28.03
N ARG A 436 36.66 -58.90 -28.45
CA ARG A 436 37.03 -58.87 -29.87
C ARG A 436 36.74 -60.22 -30.53
N GLY A 437 35.57 -60.34 -31.16
CA GLY A 437 35.34 -61.39 -32.15
C GLY A 437 36.22 -61.15 -33.39
N ALA A 438 36.97 -62.17 -33.82
CA ALA A 438 37.91 -62.03 -34.93
C ALA A 438 37.22 -62.20 -36.30
N ARG A 439 37.52 -61.30 -37.24
CA ARG A 439 37.32 -61.51 -38.70
C ARG A 439 38.42 -60.82 -39.49
N LYS A 440 38.82 -61.45 -40.60
CA LYS A 440 39.88 -60.98 -41.52
C LYS A 440 39.38 -59.87 -42.44
N GLU A 441 40.31 -59.03 -42.90
CA GLU A 441 40.13 -58.16 -44.07
C GLU A 441 40.03 -58.99 -45.38
N PRO A 442 39.69 -58.38 -46.54
CA PRO A 442 40.77 -57.76 -47.34
C PRO A 442 40.40 -56.50 -48.18
N LYS A 443 41.40 -55.60 -48.28
CA LYS A 443 41.68 -54.65 -49.39
C LYS A 443 40.68 -53.52 -49.72
N ALA A 444 41.21 -52.50 -50.41
CA ALA A 444 40.63 -51.16 -50.53
C ALA A 444 40.23 -50.75 -51.98
N GLY A 445 39.38 -49.73 -52.09
CA GLY A 445 39.01 -49.04 -53.34
C GLY A 445 38.80 -47.53 -53.13
N LYS A 446 39.08 -46.71 -54.16
CA LYS A 446 39.02 -45.23 -54.13
C LYS A 446 37.57 -44.71 -54.22
N GLY A 447 37.18 -43.64 -53.50
CA GLY A 447 35.75 -43.25 -53.45
C GLY A 447 35.26 -41.85 -52.99
N ARG A 448 36.07 -40.78 -52.97
CA ARG A 448 35.64 -39.34 -53.14
C ARG A 448 34.28 -38.87 -52.54
N LYS A 449 34.24 -38.21 -51.36
CA LYS A 449 33.59 -36.87 -51.13
C LYS A 449 33.64 -36.29 -49.69
N LYS A 450 33.92 -34.98 -49.63
CA LYS A 450 33.43 -33.90 -48.73
C LYS A 450 33.32 -34.07 -47.18
N ALA A 451 34.03 -33.14 -46.51
CA ALA A 451 33.56 -32.20 -45.46
C ALA A 451 33.53 -32.60 -43.96
N ALA A 452 34.11 -31.70 -43.15
CA ALA A 452 33.98 -31.52 -41.68
C ALA A 452 34.48 -32.67 -40.77
N SER A 453 35.02 -32.44 -39.58
CA SER A 453 35.47 -31.23 -38.84
C SER A 453 36.28 -31.64 -37.60
N ALA A 454 36.89 -30.68 -36.88
CA ALA A 454 37.64 -30.86 -35.60
C ALA A 454 39.00 -31.56 -35.78
N ASN A 455 40.12 -30.98 -35.29
CA ASN A 455 40.68 -31.06 -33.93
C ASN A 455 40.99 -32.52 -33.52
N GLU A 456 42.14 -32.86 -32.95
CA GLU A 456 42.95 -32.12 -31.96
C GLU A 456 44.47 -32.09 -32.25
N GLU A 457 45.22 -31.51 -31.31
CA GLU A 457 46.70 -31.44 -31.28
C GLU A 457 47.34 -32.82 -30.99
N PRO A 458 48.68 -32.92 -30.93
CA PRO A 458 49.26 -32.85 -29.58
C PRO A 458 50.59 -32.08 -29.45
N GLU A 459 50.91 -31.83 -28.18
CA GLU A 459 52.12 -31.24 -27.57
C GLU A 459 53.47 -31.53 -28.27
N GLY A 460 54.41 -30.57 -28.19
CA GLY A 460 55.76 -30.77 -28.72
C GLY A 460 56.83 -29.71 -28.40
N GLY A 461 57.27 -29.62 -27.14
CA GLY A 461 58.59 -29.05 -26.79
C GLY A 461 58.68 -27.52 -26.62
N ALA A 462 59.55 -27.07 -25.72
CA ALA A 462 59.76 -25.66 -25.40
C ALA A 462 61.14 -25.15 -25.82
N ALA A 463 61.20 -23.95 -26.40
CA ALA A 463 62.36 -23.03 -26.40
C ALA A 463 61.95 -21.68 -27.03
N GLY A 464 62.76 -20.63 -26.81
CA GLY A 464 62.75 -19.42 -27.65
C GLY A 464 62.16 -18.17 -27.00
N ILE A 465 63.05 -17.30 -26.52
CA ILE A 465 62.75 -15.89 -26.22
C ILE A 465 62.92 -15.11 -27.52
N ASP A 466 61.99 -14.21 -27.87
CA ASP A 466 62.24 -12.78 -28.19
C ASP A 466 61.07 -12.09 -28.92
N THR A 467 60.97 -10.78 -28.68
CA THR A 467 60.21 -9.79 -29.48
C THR A 467 61.22 -9.01 -30.35
N PRO A 468 60.87 -8.51 -31.57
CA PRO A 468 59.92 -7.40 -31.68
C PRO A 468 59.15 -7.20 -33.02
N GLY A 469 58.14 -6.31 -32.99
CA GLY A 469 58.18 -5.14 -33.88
C GLY A 469 57.38 -5.10 -35.20
N ALA A 470 56.31 -4.29 -35.17
CA ALA A 470 55.88 -3.33 -36.21
C ALA A 470 55.00 -3.76 -37.41
N LEU A 471 54.18 -2.77 -37.85
CA LEU A 471 53.33 -2.68 -39.07
C LEU A 471 52.13 -3.68 -39.12
N GLU A 472 50.92 -3.33 -39.56
CA GLU A 472 50.31 -2.04 -39.94
C GLU A 472 48.77 -2.08 -39.72
N LYS A 473 48.01 -0.99 -40.00
CA LYS A 473 46.53 -0.93 -39.84
C LYS A 473 45.79 -1.12 -41.19
N PRO A 474 44.46 -1.33 -41.20
CA PRO A 474 43.52 -0.18 -41.19
C PRO A 474 42.26 -0.34 -40.30
N ASP A 475 41.65 0.82 -40.01
CA ASP A 475 40.24 1.17 -39.72
C ASP A 475 39.28 0.12 -39.11
N VAL A 476 38.67 0.29 -37.92
CA VAL A 476 38.06 1.46 -37.23
C VAL A 476 36.71 1.92 -37.80
N LEU A 477 35.63 1.64 -37.08
CA LEU A 477 34.51 2.57 -36.88
C LEU A 477 33.72 2.21 -35.61
N ALA A 478 33.70 3.10 -34.62
CA ALA A 478 32.91 2.96 -33.39
C ALA A 478 32.44 4.34 -32.91
N ALA A 479 31.16 4.48 -32.57
CA ALA A 479 30.53 5.77 -32.24
C ALA A 479 30.09 5.86 -30.76
N LYS A 480 30.34 7.01 -30.12
CA LYS A 480 29.82 7.40 -28.80
C LYS A 480 29.65 8.95 -28.70
N PRO A 481 29.00 9.51 -27.65
CA PRO A 481 27.97 10.54 -27.86
C PRO A 481 28.38 11.99 -27.53
N ALA A 482 27.47 12.94 -27.79
CA ALA A 482 27.67 14.38 -27.57
C ALA A 482 26.54 15.07 -26.80
N LYS A 483 26.91 16.06 -25.97
CA LYS A 483 26.10 17.13 -25.32
C LYS A 483 27.08 18.07 -24.57
N PRO A 484 26.72 19.32 -24.20
CA PRO A 484 25.80 20.27 -24.84
C PRO A 484 26.43 21.69 -25.01
N ALA A 485 25.74 22.64 -25.65
CA ALA A 485 26.14 24.07 -25.66
C ALA A 485 24.94 25.05 -25.76
N LYS A 486 25.17 26.31 -25.35
CA LYS A 486 24.27 27.49 -25.32
C LYS A 486 25.14 28.75 -25.07
N PRO A 487 24.65 30.00 -25.22
CA PRO A 487 23.48 30.52 -25.95
C PRO A 487 23.85 31.73 -26.87
N VAL A 488 22.87 32.47 -27.43
CA VAL A 488 22.76 33.97 -27.39
C VAL A 488 21.53 34.50 -28.18
N LYS A 489 21.06 35.70 -27.77
CA LYS A 489 20.03 36.66 -28.26
C LYS A 489 19.92 36.81 -29.81
N ALA A 490 18.83 37.27 -30.46
CA ALA A 490 17.40 37.57 -30.15
C ALA A 490 16.65 37.77 -31.54
N ALA A 491 15.52 38.47 -31.81
CA ALA A 491 14.61 39.42 -31.13
C ALA A 491 13.23 39.58 -31.87
N THR A 492 12.37 40.51 -31.38
CA THR A 492 11.32 41.36 -32.05
C THR A 492 10.86 41.08 -33.51
N SER A 493 9.57 41.15 -33.93
CA SER A 493 8.35 41.74 -33.32
C SER A 493 7.05 41.55 -34.18
N LYS A 494 5.89 41.92 -33.58
CA LYS A 494 4.62 42.42 -34.19
C LYS A 494 3.68 41.48 -35.01
N THR A 495 2.39 41.58 -34.66
CA THR A 495 1.19 41.21 -35.45
C THR A 495 0.79 42.33 -36.45
N PRO A 496 -0.17 42.06 -37.35
CA PRO A 496 -1.38 42.89 -37.38
C PRO A 496 -2.71 42.09 -37.56
N ASP A 497 -3.81 42.82 -37.72
CA ASP A 497 -5.21 42.41 -37.51
C ASP A 497 -6.07 42.20 -38.79
N ARG A 498 -7.23 41.55 -38.60
CA ARG A 498 -8.55 41.76 -39.27
C ARG A 498 -8.78 41.48 -40.78
N ALA A 499 -9.56 40.40 -41.00
CA ALA A 499 -10.95 40.39 -41.49
C ALA A 499 -11.35 40.58 -43.00
N ALA A 500 -12.39 39.82 -43.37
CA ALA A 500 -13.56 40.15 -44.23
C ALA A 500 -13.77 39.43 -45.59
N ALA A 501 -14.87 38.64 -45.62
CA ALA A 501 -15.92 38.58 -46.65
C ALA A 501 -15.82 37.73 -47.95
N ALA A 502 -16.90 36.93 -48.17
CA ALA A 502 -17.75 36.87 -49.39
C ALA A 502 -17.79 35.63 -50.32
N LYS A 503 -19.03 35.10 -50.46
CA LYS A 503 -19.73 34.56 -51.68
C LYS A 503 -19.47 33.13 -52.24
N LYS A 504 -20.55 32.32 -52.13
CA LYS A 504 -21.24 31.50 -53.17
C LYS A 504 -20.48 30.42 -53.99
N ALA A 505 -20.81 29.15 -53.69
CA ALA A 505 -21.46 28.12 -54.55
C ALA A 505 -21.30 28.13 -56.09
N PRO A 506 -21.19 26.94 -56.73
CA PRO A 506 -22.42 26.24 -57.18
C PRO A 506 -22.44 24.68 -57.10
N LEU A 507 -23.66 24.12 -57.14
CA LEU A 507 -24.08 22.75 -57.55
C LEU A 507 -24.50 22.81 -59.06
N PRO A 508 -24.98 21.76 -59.80
CA PRO A 508 -25.48 20.40 -59.47
C PRO A 508 -24.85 19.33 -60.44
N PRO A 509 -25.51 18.28 -61.02
CA PRO A 509 -26.76 17.52 -60.77
C PRO A 509 -26.54 15.98 -60.60
N GLY A 510 -27.55 15.11 -60.39
CA GLY A 510 -28.98 15.30 -60.07
C GLY A 510 -29.92 14.23 -60.71
N LYS A 511 -31.15 14.10 -60.20
CA LYS A 511 -32.25 13.15 -60.58
C LYS A 511 -32.01 11.68 -60.09
N THR A 512 -32.98 10.87 -59.64
CA THR A 512 -34.46 10.96 -59.42
C THR A 512 -34.87 9.84 -58.40
N ALA A 513 -36.08 9.67 -57.82
CA ALA A 513 -37.40 10.32 -57.93
C ALA A 513 -38.30 10.06 -56.67
N GLU A 514 -39.37 10.87 -56.53
CA GLU A 514 -40.79 10.59 -56.19
C GLU A 514 -41.26 9.35 -55.37
N LYS A 515 -42.36 9.32 -54.57
CA LYS A 515 -43.38 10.28 -54.03
C LYS A 515 -44.01 9.57 -52.79
N LYS A 516 -44.25 10.18 -51.61
CA LYS A 516 -45.38 11.05 -51.15
C LYS A 516 -46.81 10.46 -51.35
N PRO A 517 -47.83 10.73 -50.48
CA PRO A 517 -47.86 11.58 -49.27
C PRO A 517 -48.67 11.02 -48.04
N ALA A 518 -48.81 11.83 -46.97
CA ALA A 518 -49.89 11.77 -45.94
C ALA A 518 -50.98 12.85 -46.29
N PRO A 519 -51.87 13.42 -45.42
CA PRO A 519 -52.27 13.22 -44.00
C PRO A 519 -53.84 13.17 -43.87
N PRO A 520 -54.63 13.96 -43.07
CA PRO A 520 -54.51 14.53 -41.70
C PRO A 520 -55.75 14.38 -40.75
N ALA A 521 -55.53 14.63 -39.45
CA ALA A 521 -56.35 15.41 -38.47
C ALA A 521 -57.88 15.20 -38.23
N LYS A 522 -58.28 15.43 -36.97
CA LYS A 522 -59.55 16.09 -36.58
C LYS A 522 -59.30 17.24 -35.58
N LYS A 523 -60.12 18.30 -35.65
CA LYS A 523 -60.12 19.49 -34.77
C LYS A 523 -61.55 20.04 -34.63
N ALA A 524 -62.02 20.28 -33.39
CA ALA A 524 -63.01 21.28 -32.95
C ALA A 524 -63.13 21.16 -31.41
N ALA A 525 -63.12 22.17 -30.52
CA ALA A 525 -63.51 23.60 -30.50
C ALA A 525 -65.01 23.88 -30.20
N PRO A 526 -65.39 25.02 -29.60
CA PRO A 526 -64.76 25.74 -28.48
C PRO A 526 -65.75 26.41 -27.46
N ALA A 527 -65.19 27.14 -26.48
CA ALA A 527 -65.70 28.39 -25.84
C ALA A 527 -66.79 28.41 -24.72
N LYS A 528 -66.37 28.93 -23.55
CA LYS A 528 -66.97 30.03 -22.74
C LYS A 528 -65.93 30.42 -21.67
N LYS A 529 -65.34 31.62 -21.63
CA LYS A 529 -65.87 32.94 -21.20
C LYS A 529 -66.35 32.99 -19.74
N SER A 530 -65.47 33.41 -18.85
CA SER A 530 -65.78 34.31 -17.71
C SER A 530 -64.55 35.18 -17.41
N ALA A 531 -64.78 36.39 -16.89
CA ALA A 531 -63.77 37.40 -16.56
C ALA A 531 -64.06 37.96 -15.14
N PRO A 532 -63.07 38.53 -14.43
CA PRO A 532 -63.26 39.04 -13.06
C PRO A 532 -64.12 40.31 -13.07
N PRO A 533 -64.86 40.64 -11.97
CA PRO A 533 -64.27 41.44 -10.86
C PRO A 533 -64.97 41.10 -9.50
N PRO A 534 -64.99 41.94 -8.43
CA PRO A 534 -64.24 43.17 -8.14
C PRO A 534 -63.52 43.19 -6.76
N ALA A 535 -62.72 44.25 -6.52
CA ALA A 535 -62.07 44.52 -5.24
C ALA A 535 -62.95 45.27 -4.22
N LYS A 536 -62.59 45.17 -2.93
CA LYS A 536 -62.92 46.02 -1.75
C LYS A 536 -62.21 45.41 -0.52
N LYS A 537 -61.54 46.10 0.41
CA LYS A 537 -61.25 47.53 0.65
C LYS A 537 -59.90 47.68 1.38
N THR A 538 -59.18 48.79 1.15
CA THR A 538 -58.30 49.42 2.17
C THR A 538 -59.11 50.44 2.98
N PRO A 539 -58.70 50.75 4.23
CA PRO A 539 -57.87 51.94 4.53
C PRO A 539 -56.62 51.57 5.39
N ALA A 540 -55.48 52.27 5.42
CA ALA A 540 -55.17 53.70 5.68
C ALA A 540 -55.49 54.14 7.13
N LYS A 541 -54.68 54.87 7.92
CA LYS A 541 -53.36 55.57 7.75
C LYS A 541 -52.32 54.92 8.72
N ALA A 542 -51.16 55.43 9.15
CA ALA A 542 -50.38 56.69 9.10
C ALA A 542 -48.85 56.31 9.11
N VAL A 543 -47.79 57.11 8.85
CA VAL A 543 -47.45 58.55 8.99
C VAL A 543 -47.13 58.92 10.46
N VAL A 544 -45.86 58.91 10.94
CA VAL A 544 -44.85 60.02 10.90
C VAL A 544 -43.42 59.57 11.33
N LYS A 545 -42.38 60.25 10.78
CA LYS A 545 -40.96 60.50 11.25
C LYS A 545 -40.50 59.85 12.60
N LYS A 546 -39.29 59.27 12.70
CA LYS A 546 -37.94 59.89 12.85
C LYS A 546 -36.87 58.74 12.92
N ALA A 547 -35.55 58.89 12.73
CA ALA A 547 -34.70 59.90 12.09
C ALA A 547 -33.28 59.31 11.87
N ALA A 548 -32.45 59.98 11.07
CA ALA A 548 -30.98 59.79 10.94
C ALA A 548 -30.31 61.19 11.13
N PRO A 549 -28.98 61.44 10.96
CA PRO A 549 -27.87 60.56 10.54
C PRO A 549 -26.47 60.85 11.22
N LYS A 550 -25.37 60.25 10.70
CA LYS A 550 -23.94 60.69 10.83
C LYS A 550 -23.32 60.56 12.25
N LYS A 551 -22.01 60.64 12.56
CA LYS A 551 -20.68 60.85 11.88
C LYS A 551 -19.58 60.21 12.82
N GLU A 552 -18.28 60.03 12.57
CA GLU A 552 -17.34 60.19 11.43
C GLU A 552 -16.22 59.09 11.49
N ALA A 553 -14.90 59.41 11.38
CA ALA A 553 -13.79 58.43 11.30
C ALA A 553 -12.37 58.98 11.64
N LYS A 554 -11.36 58.08 11.73
CA LYS A 554 -9.88 58.29 11.89
C LYS A 554 -9.44 58.69 13.33
N LYS A 555 -8.27 58.33 13.90
CA LYS A 555 -6.86 58.24 13.42
C LYS A 555 -6.02 57.23 14.29
N ALA A 556 -4.68 57.16 14.12
CA ALA A 556 -3.71 56.30 14.87
C ALA A 556 -2.54 57.17 15.46
N PRO A 557 -1.31 56.67 15.77
CA PRO A 557 -0.80 55.51 16.54
C PRO A 557 0.24 55.88 17.67
N ALA A 558 0.76 54.92 18.46
CA ALA A 558 1.96 55.10 19.34
C ALA A 558 2.70 53.78 19.71
N LYS A 559 3.90 53.84 20.33
CA LYS A 559 4.77 52.69 20.74
C LYS A 559 5.63 52.98 22.00
N LYS A 560 6.10 51.90 22.68
CA LYS A 560 7.32 51.80 23.57
C LYS A 560 7.28 52.49 24.97
N PRO A 561 8.22 52.24 25.92
CA PRO A 561 9.13 51.07 26.17
C PRO A 561 9.39 50.68 27.68
N VAL A 562 10.37 49.75 27.94
CA VAL A 562 11.11 49.40 29.21
C VAL A 562 10.28 48.75 30.37
N ALA A 563 10.80 47.94 31.34
CA ALA A 563 12.17 47.50 31.73
C ALA A 563 12.22 46.04 32.30
N LYS A 564 13.18 45.17 31.91
CA LYS A 564 14.48 44.77 32.54
C LYS A 564 14.48 43.87 33.81
N LYS A 565 14.97 42.61 33.62
CA LYS A 565 15.89 41.76 34.45
C LYS A 565 15.60 41.45 35.95
N ALA A 566 15.30 40.15 36.23
CA ALA A 566 16.10 39.12 36.96
C ALA A 566 16.83 39.43 38.32
N PRO A 567 17.42 38.46 39.07
CA PRO A 567 17.38 36.97 39.04
C PRO A 567 17.06 36.33 40.45
N ILE A 568 17.28 35.01 40.65
CA ILE A 568 18.08 34.37 41.76
C ILE A 568 17.63 32.93 42.20
N ALA A 569 18.64 32.10 42.49
CA ALA A 569 18.69 30.86 43.30
C ALA A 569 17.85 29.60 42.94
N ALA A 570 18.56 28.48 42.86
CA ALA A 570 18.04 27.13 43.07
C ALA A 570 18.53 26.57 44.42
N LYS A 571 17.88 25.52 44.96
CA LYS A 571 18.50 24.65 45.99
C LYS A 571 17.99 23.22 45.92
N LYS A 572 18.90 22.26 46.09
CA LYS A 572 18.63 20.82 46.25
C LYS A 572 18.29 20.51 47.70
N VAL A 573 17.38 19.55 47.96
CA VAL A 573 17.54 18.51 49.00
C VAL A 573 16.85 17.24 48.49
N ALA A 574 17.30 16.06 48.93
CA ALA A 574 16.69 14.76 48.63
C ALA A 574 16.16 14.08 49.93
N PRO A 575 16.05 12.73 50.08
CA PRO A 575 14.82 12.13 50.58
C PRO A 575 14.82 11.69 52.05
N ALA A 576 13.64 11.39 52.60
CA ALA A 576 13.46 10.77 53.93
C ALA A 576 12.50 9.56 53.88
N LYS A 577 12.77 8.53 54.69
CA LYS A 577 11.96 7.30 54.82
C LYS A 577 11.13 7.32 56.13
N LYS A 578 9.91 6.76 56.09
CA LYS A 578 9.22 5.98 57.15
C LYS A 578 7.87 5.48 56.55
N ALA A 579 7.39 4.24 56.60
CA ALA A 579 7.60 3.03 57.42
C ALA A 579 6.55 2.80 58.56
N ALA A 580 5.37 2.30 58.19
CA ALA A 580 4.46 1.44 58.98
C ALA A 580 3.37 0.87 58.02
N ALA A 581 2.82 -0.35 58.00
CA ALA A 581 2.96 -1.63 58.74
C ALA A 581 1.65 -2.13 59.39
N LYS A 582 0.85 -2.92 58.65
CA LYS A 582 -0.14 -3.95 59.12
C LYS A 582 -0.52 -4.81 57.90
N LYS A 583 -0.10 -6.09 57.84
CA LYS A 583 -0.86 -7.31 58.23
C LYS A 583 -2.26 -7.38 57.58
N LEU A 584 -2.54 -8.32 56.67
CA LEU A 584 -2.81 -9.72 57.03
C LEU A 584 -2.65 -10.77 55.90
N ALA A 585 -2.48 -12.02 56.35
CA ALA A 585 -2.45 -13.35 55.70
C ALA A 585 -2.84 -13.54 54.21
N ALA A 586 -2.07 -14.40 53.54
CA ALA A 586 -2.42 -15.03 52.26
C ALA A 586 -3.06 -16.43 52.44
N LYS A 587 -3.80 -16.89 51.43
CA LYS A 587 -3.98 -18.32 51.12
C LYS A 587 -4.34 -18.52 49.65
N ALA A 588 -3.70 -19.50 49.02
CA ALA A 588 -3.90 -19.89 47.61
C ALA A 588 -4.51 -21.32 47.54
N PRO A 589 -4.64 -21.98 46.37
CA PRO A 589 -5.96 -22.21 45.79
C PRO A 589 -6.42 -23.67 45.80
N ALA A 590 -7.73 -23.89 45.69
CA ALA A 590 -8.35 -25.22 45.66
C ALA A 590 -8.72 -25.66 44.23
N LYS A 591 -8.25 -26.84 43.80
CA LYS A 591 -8.74 -27.57 42.62
C LYS A 591 -9.94 -28.46 43.00
N LYS A 592 -10.96 -28.54 42.15
CA LYS A 592 -11.98 -29.61 41.96
C LYS A 592 -13.03 -29.12 40.95
N ALA A 593 -13.74 -29.94 40.17
CA ALA A 593 -13.51 -31.31 39.70
C ALA A 593 -14.43 -31.60 38.49
N VAL A 594 -14.13 -32.64 37.71
CA VAL A 594 -14.97 -33.12 36.60
C VAL A 594 -16.22 -33.82 37.14
N ALA A 595 -17.39 -33.54 36.55
CA ALA A 595 -18.64 -34.25 36.83
C ALA A 595 -19.14 -34.99 35.56
N LYS A 596 -19.24 -36.33 35.64
CA LYS A 596 -19.88 -37.16 34.60
C LYS A 596 -21.40 -37.13 34.77
N LYS A 597 -22.14 -37.25 33.66
CA LYS A 597 -23.48 -37.86 33.63
C LYS A 597 -23.53 -38.97 32.58
N ALA A 598 -24.08 -40.12 32.96
CA ALA A 598 -24.72 -41.08 32.07
C ALA A 598 -26.26 -40.91 32.24
N SER A 599 -27.19 -41.54 31.51
CA SER A 599 -27.19 -42.60 30.48
C SER A 599 -28.47 -42.42 29.61
N ALA A 600 -28.93 -43.24 28.65
CA ALA A 600 -28.56 -44.54 28.06
C ALA A 600 -29.28 -44.74 26.68
N LYS A 601 -29.12 -45.95 26.10
CA LYS A 601 -30.18 -46.78 25.44
C LYS A 601 -30.15 -46.89 23.89
N ALA A 602 -30.63 -48.07 23.43
CA ALA A 602 -30.67 -48.63 22.07
C ALA A 602 -29.28 -48.95 21.46
N LYS A 603 -28.74 -50.19 21.49
CA LYS A 603 -29.14 -51.52 20.95
C LYS A 603 -29.07 -51.68 19.42
N ARG A 604 -28.13 -52.53 18.99
CA ARG A 604 -28.18 -53.53 17.89
C ARG A 604 -29.13 -53.24 16.71
N ARG A 605 -28.56 -53.16 15.50
CA ARG A 605 -28.19 -54.40 14.80
C ARG A 605 -26.88 -54.22 14.04
#